data_AF-A0A0R3SYY4-F1
#
_entry.id   AF-A0A0R3SYY4-F1
#
_cell.length_a   1.000
_cell.length_b   1.000
_cell.length_c   1.000
_cell.angle_alpha   90.00
_cell.angle_beta   90.00
_cell.angle_gamma   90.00
#
_symmetry.space_group_name_H-M   'P 1'
#
loop_
_entity.id
_entity.type
_entity.pdbx_description
1 polymer ?
#
loop_
_entity_poly.entity_id
_entity_poly.type
_entity_poly.pdbx_seq_one_letter_code
_entity_poly.pdbx_strand_id
1 'polypeptide(L)'
;MLKYALQAVLFLLIYLGICQIFRPSFYLSETFKNLSFFHKCAYLMFTGFTMRQHYYFAWSLCALGCLAAGFGFNGFDENDKPNYGIVKSFNFKKAEFPRSVKELTDNWNLQTLRWLRITVFDRVPRGIGVFAVFFVSVLWHGFYPGYYLFFISMAWYSSIGITFRRHVRPRILEWLPDTKWVWTKANQREGTSRIYDAITRIVTYFLINYTALAFVILSFNDSIIAWSRFNYAGHMICLVTQLSLMLVFPDKSNYQTKQPQLNAPGKIKKTL
;
A
#
# COMPACT_ATOMS: atom_id res chain seq x y z
N MET A 1 8.71 -20.62 -15.51
CA MET A 1 8.80 -19.72 -16.69
C MET A 1 7.45 -19.49 -17.35
N LEU A 2 6.74 -20.52 -17.84
CA LEU A 2 5.44 -20.39 -18.56
C LEU A 2 4.42 -19.47 -17.85
N LYS A 3 4.23 -19.64 -16.53
CA LYS A 3 3.35 -18.79 -15.73
C LYS A 3 3.62 -17.29 -15.93
N TYR A 4 4.88 -16.86 -15.86
CA TYR A 4 5.24 -15.44 -15.96
C TYR A 4 5.10 -14.92 -17.40
N ALA A 5 5.36 -15.77 -18.40
CA ALA A 5 5.10 -15.44 -19.80
C ALA A 5 3.60 -15.19 -20.05
N LEU A 6 2.74 -16.10 -19.58
CA LEU A 6 1.28 -15.95 -19.69
C LEU A 6 0.78 -14.71 -18.92
N GLN A 7 1.32 -14.45 -17.72
CA GLN A 7 0.98 -13.25 -16.96
C GLN A 7 1.37 -11.97 -17.72
N ALA A 8 2.58 -11.91 -18.28
CA ALA A 8 3.04 -10.75 -19.05
C ALA A 8 2.10 -10.48 -20.25
N VAL A 9 1.84 -11.50 -21.07
CA VAL A 9 0.93 -11.36 -22.22
C VAL A 9 -0.47 -10.92 -21.77
N LEU A 10 -1.03 -11.55 -20.74
CA LEU A 10 -2.34 -11.20 -20.21
C LEU A 10 -2.42 -9.73 -19.76
N PHE A 11 -1.46 -9.27 -18.95
CA PHE A 11 -1.48 -7.89 -18.44
C PHE A 11 -1.24 -6.85 -19.54
N LEU A 12 -0.42 -7.19 -20.54
CA LEU A 12 -0.23 -6.34 -21.72
C LEU A 12 -1.53 -6.20 -22.50
N LEU A 13 -2.22 -7.31 -22.80
CA LEU A 13 -3.48 -7.29 -23.54
C LEU A 13 -4.57 -6.53 -22.79
N ILE A 14 -4.70 -6.75 -21.47
CA ILE A 14 -5.64 -5.99 -20.64
C ILE A 14 -5.29 -4.50 -20.72
N TYR A 15 -4.02 -4.12 -20.53
CA TYR A 15 -3.59 -2.72 -20.58
C TYR A 15 -3.93 -2.08 -21.92
N LEU A 16 -3.53 -2.70 -23.04
CA LEU A 16 -3.79 -2.17 -24.38
C LEU A 16 -5.28 -2.07 -24.69
N GLY A 17 -6.09 -3.02 -24.20
CA GLY A 17 -7.54 -3.05 -24.42
C GLY A 17 -8.30 -1.93 -23.70
N ILE A 18 -7.80 -1.45 -22.55
CA ILE A 18 -8.55 -0.50 -21.69
C ILE A 18 -7.84 0.84 -21.45
N CYS A 19 -6.55 0.99 -21.76
CA CYS A 19 -5.79 2.23 -21.52
C CYS A 19 -6.33 3.43 -22.29
N GLN A 20 -6.92 3.19 -23.46
CA GLN A 20 -7.52 4.25 -24.27
C GLN A 20 -8.87 4.72 -23.73
N ILE A 21 -9.52 3.95 -22.86
CA ILE A 21 -10.81 4.28 -22.25
C ILE A 21 -10.59 5.08 -20.95
N PHE A 22 -9.66 4.62 -20.12
CA PHE A 22 -9.40 5.17 -18.79
C PHE A 22 -8.14 6.05 -18.76
N ARG A 23 -8.19 7.19 -19.46
CA ARG A 23 -7.07 8.13 -19.62
C ARG A 23 -7.02 9.15 -18.47
N PRO A 24 -5.84 9.40 -17.87
CA PRO A 24 -5.68 10.41 -16.83
C PRO A 24 -5.99 11.84 -17.27
N SER A 25 -5.82 12.16 -18.56
CA SER A 25 -6.17 13.48 -19.08
C SER A 25 -7.67 13.79 -18.96
N PHE A 26 -8.53 12.76 -18.88
CA PHE A 26 -9.97 12.97 -18.76
C PHE A 26 -10.38 13.67 -17.46
N TYR A 27 -9.63 13.50 -16.36
CA TYR A 27 -9.90 14.17 -15.08
C TYR A 27 -9.87 15.71 -15.18
N LEU A 28 -9.18 16.24 -16.17
CA LEU A 28 -9.03 17.69 -16.39
C LEU A 28 -10.13 18.25 -17.30
N SER A 29 -10.89 17.39 -17.98
CA SER A 29 -11.96 17.80 -18.89
C SER A 29 -13.19 18.37 -18.17
N GLU A 30 -13.92 19.27 -18.86
CA GLU A 30 -15.19 19.79 -18.36
C GLU A 30 -16.28 18.70 -18.31
N THR A 31 -16.24 17.74 -19.25
CA THR A 31 -17.13 16.57 -19.23
C THR A 31 -16.98 15.79 -17.92
N PHE A 32 -15.75 15.52 -17.48
CA PHE A 32 -15.52 14.80 -16.22
C PHE A 32 -16.02 15.59 -15.01
N LYS A 33 -15.84 16.92 -15.01
CA LYS A 33 -16.32 17.79 -13.93
C LYS A 33 -17.82 17.64 -13.72
N ASN A 34 -18.60 17.51 -14.80
CA ASN A 34 -20.06 17.42 -14.77
C ASN A 34 -20.61 16.01 -14.45
N LEU A 35 -19.75 14.99 -14.36
CA LEU A 35 -20.17 13.66 -13.93
C LEU A 35 -20.60 13.64 -12.47
N SER A 36 -21.57 12.77 -12.14
CA SER A 36 -21.94 12.53 -10.75
C SER A 36 -20.79 11.89 -9.97
N PHE A 37 -20.78 12.07 -8.65
CA PHE A 37 -19.70 11.59 -7.78
C PHE A 37 -19.45 10.08 -7.92
N PHE A 38 -20.51 9.28 -8.04
CA PHE A 38 -20.39 7.83 -8.21
C PHE A 38 -19.76 7.45 -9.56
N HIS A 39 -20.11 8.14 -10.65
CA HIS A 39 -19.47 7.92 -11.95
C HIS A 39 -17.98 8.28 -11.91
N LYS A 40 -17.62 9.38 -11.25
CA LYS A 40 -16.22 9.77 -11.03
C LYS A 40 -15.46 8.69 -10.25
N CYS A 41 -16.06 8.15 -9.18
CA CYS A 41 -15.47 7.07 -8.39
C CYS A 41 -15.30 5.78 -9.19
N ALA A 42 -16.29 5.39 -10.00
CA ALA A 42 -16.18 4.22 -10.87
C ALA A 42 -15.04 4.41 -11.88
N TYR A 43 -14.99 5.55 -12.56
CA TYR A 43 -13.91 5.88 -13.51
C TYR A 43 -12.53 5.86 -12.83
N LEU A 44 -12.44 6.35 -11.59
CA LEU A 44 -11.22 6.31 -10.77
C LEU A 44 -10.75 4.89 -10.48
N MET A 45 -11.67 4.00 -10.09
CA MET A 45 -11.35 2.59 -9.81
C MET A 45 -10.78 1.90 -11.06
N PHE A 46 -11.43 2.09 -12.22
CA PHE A 46 -10.96 1.51 -13.47
C PHE A 46 -9.67 2.15 -13.99
N THR A 47 -9.48 3.46 -13.82
CA THR A 47 -8.21 4.12 -14.19
C THR A 47 -7.05 3.58 -13.35
N GLY A 48 -7.24 3.46 -12.04
CA GLY A 48 -6.25 2.89 -11.15
C GLY A 48 -5.90 1.45 -11.53
N PHE A 49 -6.92 0.61 -11.77
CA PHE A 49 -6.73 -0.75 -12.26
C PHE A 49 -5.91 -0.76 -13.56
N THR A 50 -6.34 0.01 -14.55
CA THR A 50 -5.69 0.13 -15.87
C THR A 50 -4.23 0.53 -15.74
N MET A 51 -3.93 1.58 -14.98
CA MET A 51 -2.57 2.07 -14.80
C MET A 51 -1.67 1.04 -14.12
N ARG A 52 -2.19 0.18 -13.25
CA ARG A 52 -1.37 -0.86 -12.62
C ARG A 52 -1.01 -2.01 -13.54
N GLN A 53 -1.77 -2.25 -14.61
CA GLN A 53 -1.54 -3.39 -15.49
C GLN A 53 -0.20 -3.32 -16.22
N HIS A 54 0.27 -2.14 -16.63
CA HIS A 54 1.59 -2.02 -17.28
C HIS A 54 2.74 -2.35 -16.31
N TYR A 55 2.59 -2.10 -15.01
CA TYR A 55 3.56 -2.53 -14.00
C TYR A 55 3.54 -4.04 -13.82
N TYR A 56 2.36 -4.67 -13.76
CA TYR A 56 2.26 -6.13 -13.67
C TYR A 56 2.84 -6.82 -14.90
N PHE A 57 2.64 -6.24 -16.09
CA PHE A 57 3.31 -6.68 -17.32
C PHE A 57 4.83 -6.60 -17.17
N ALA A 58 5.37 -5.40 -16.90
CA ALA A 58 6.81 -5.17 -16.81
C ALA A 58 7.47 -6.09 -15.77
N TRP A 59 6.87 -6.21 -14.58
CA TRP A 59 7.40 -7.07 -13.53
C TRP A 59 7.30 -8.56 -13.84
N SER A 60 6.26 -9.01 -14.53
CA SER A 60 6.17 -10.40 -14.98
C SER A 60 7.24 -10.71 -16.02
N LEU A 61 7.51 -9.77 -16.92
CA LEU A 61 8.56 -9.87 -17.93
C LEU A 61 9.96 -9.89 -17.27
N CYS A 62 10.22 -9.02 -16.30
CA CYS A 62 11.47 -9.04 -15.53
C CYS A 62 11.67 -10.38 -14.80
N ALA A 63 10.63 -10.90 -14.15
CA ALA A 63 10.69 -12.20 -13.47
C ALA A 63 10.98 -13.35 -14.45
N LEU A 64 10.38 -13.32 -15.65
CA LEU A 64 10.67 -14.26 -16.72
C LEU A 64 12.15 -14.18 -17.16
N GLY A 65 12.67 -12.97 -17.40
CA GLY A 65 14.06 -12.76 -17.78
C GLY A 65 15.04 -13.27 -16.73
N CYS A 66 14.79 -12.97 -15.44
CA CYS A 66 15.62 -13.48 -14.34
C CYS A 66 15.60 -15.01 -14.26
N LEU A 67 14.44 -15.64 -14.48
CA LEU A 67 14.34 -17.11 -14.50
C LEU A 67 15.08 -17.73 -15.67
N ALA A 68 14.95 -17.14 -16.87
CA ALA A 68 15.65 -17.61 -18.07
C ALA A 68 17.18 -17.49 -17.92
N ALA A 69 17.66 -16.47 -17.22
CA ALA A 69 19.07 -16.26 -16.93
C ALA A 69 19.60 -17.05 -15.72
N GLY A 70 18.76 -17.86 -15.04
CA GLY A 70 19.18 -18.67 -13.89
C GLY A 70 19.21 -17.93 -12.54
N PHE A 71 18.81 -16.67 -12.46
CA PHE A 71 18.82 -15.85 -11.23
C PHE A 71 17.58 -16.03 -10.34
N GLY A 72 16.78 -17.07 -10.54
CA GLY A 72 15.51 -17.24 -9.84
C GLY A 72 15.49 -18.24 -8.70
N PHE A 73 16.48 -19.12 -8.59
CA PHE A 73 16.49 -20.18 -7.58
C PHE A 73 16.85 -19.62 -6.20
N ASN A 74 16.06 -19.99 -5.19
CA ASN A 74 16.23 -19.53 -3.80
C ASN A 74 16.05 -20.69 -2.80
N GLY A 75 16.71 -21.81 -3.08
CA GLY A 75 16.66 -23.03 -2.24
C GLY A 75 15.39 -23.85 -2.43
N PHE A 76 15.11 -24.72 -1.48
CA PHE A 76 13.93 -25.59 -1.45
C PHE A 76 12.93 -25.11 -0.39
N ASP A 77 11.64 -25.35 -0.63
CA ASP A 77 10.58 -25.09 0.35
C ASP A 77 10.42 -26.24 1.37
N GLU A 78 9.45 -26.10 2.29
CA GLU A 78 9.15 -27.11 3.33
C GLU A 78 8.77 -28.50 2.76
N ASN A 79 8.50 -28.61 1.45
CA ASN A 79 8.13 -29.86 0.78
C ASN A 79 9.22 -30.31 -0.23
N ASP A 80 10.46 -29.86 -0.06
CA ASP A 80 11.60 -30.14 -0.94
C ASP A 80 11.36 -29.75 -2.42
N LYS A 81 10.52 -28.73 -2.67
CA LYS A 81 10.32 -28.21 -4.02
C LYS A 81 11.19 -26.98 -4.28
N PRO A 82 11.82 -26.86 -5.47
CA PRO A 82 12.59 -25.67 -5.83
C PRO A 82 11.77 -24.38 -5.69
N ASN A 83 12.27 -23.46 -4.86
CA ASN A 83 11.63 -22.20 -4.55
C ASN A 83 12.13 -21.10 -5.49
N TYR A 84 11.21 -20.50 -6.25
CA TYR A 84 11.46 -19.37 -7.14
C TYR A 84 10.77 -18.08 -6.68
N GLY A 85 10.49 -17.98 -5.38
CA GLY A 85 9.79 -16.84 -4.78
C GLY A 85 10.57 -15.53 -4.82
N ILE A 86 11.90 -15.58 -5.04
CA ILE A 86 12.74 -14.38 -5.06
C ILE A 86 12.42 -13.48 -6.25
N VAL A 87 12.05 -13.99 -7.42
CA VAL A 87 11.72 -13.16 -8.60
C VAL A 87 10.32 -12.53 -8.53
N LYS A 88 9.48 -12.93 -7.57
CA LYS A 88 8.12 -12.43 -7.45
C LYS A 88 8.10 -10.97 -7.02
N SER A 89 7.57 -10.09 -7.88
CA SER A 89 7.51 -8.64 -7.63
C SER A 89 6.15 -8.13 -7.16
N PHE A 90 5.09 -8.94 -7.16
CA PHE A 90 3.76 -8.49 -6.72
C PHE A 90 2.88 -9.66 -6.27
N ASN A 91 1.84 -9.34 -5.50
CA ASN A 91 0.73 -10.24 -5.23
C ASN A 91 -0.58 -9.61 -5.71
N PHE A 92 -1.02 -10.02 -6.91
CA PHE A 92 -2.12 -9.39 -7.63
C PHE A 92 -3.40 -9.22 -6.79
N LYS A 93 -3.88 -10.28 -6.12
CA LYS A 93 -5.12 -10.19 -5.33
C LYS A 93 -5.01 -9.22 -4.16
N LYS A 94 -3.86 -9.19 -3.49
CA LYS A 94 -3.63 -8.29 -2.35
C LYS A 94 -3.35 -6.85 -2.78
N ALA A 95 -2.81 -6.65 -3.98
CA ALA A 95 -2.56 -5.34 -4.57
C ALA A 95 -3.82 -4.73 -5.21
N GLU A 96 -4.64 -5.50 -5.93
CA GLU A 96 -5.87 -4.99 -6.55
C GLU A 96 -7.06 -4.98 -5.60
N PHE A 97 -7.05 -5.82 -4.56
CA PHE A 97 -8.11 -5.85 -3.57
C PHE A 97 -7.50 -5.77 -2.16
N PRO A 98 -6.85 -4.65 -1.81
CA PRO A 98 -6.29 -4.47 -0.48
C PRO A 98 -7.40 -4.17 0.53
N ARG A 99 -7.27 -4.68 1.76
CA ARG A 99 -8.09 -4.21 2.88
C ARG A 99 -7.42 -3.06 3.60
N SER A 100 -6.23 -2.63 3.21
CA SER A 100 -5.52 -1.51 3.83
C SER A 100 -4.44 -0.94 2.91
N VAL A 101 -4.08 0.33 3.10
CA VAL A 101 -2.93 0.94 2.42
C VAL A 101 -1.67 0.10 2.64
N LYS A 102 -1.42 -0.33 3.89
CA LYS A 102 -0.31 -1.20 4.25
C LYS A 102 -0.33 -2.53 3.48
N GLU A 103 -1.49 -3.18 3.38
CA GLU A 103 -1.62 -4.45 2.66
C GLU A 103 -1.32 -4.27 1.16
N LEU A 104 -1.71 -3.15 0.56
CA LEU A 104 -1.30 -2.84 -0.82
C LEU A 104 0.22 -2.65 -0.90
N THR A 105 0.81 -1.79 -0.08
CA THR A 105 2.24 -1.47 -0.14
C THR A 105 3.14 -2.69 0.14
N ASP A 106 2.70 -3.60 1.02
CA ASP A 106 3.41 -4.85 1.31
C ASP A 106 3.31 -5.88 0.17
N ASN A 107 2.46 -5.64 -0.83
CA ASN A 107 2.17 -6.57 -1.93
C ASN A 107 2.38 -5.97 -3.33
N TRP A 108 2.80 -4.70 -3.38
CA TRP A 108 3.09 -3.92 -4.57
C TRP A 108 4.62 -3.74 -4.67
N ASN A 109 5.19 -4.07 -5.83
CA ASN A 109 6.63 -3.91 -6.10
C ASN A 109 7.56 -4.48 -5.00
N LEU A 110 7.42 -5.79 -4.74
CA LEU A 110 8.15 -6.51 -3.70
C LEU A 110 9.68 -6.38 -3.83
N GLN A 111 10.21 -6.24 -5.05
CA GLN A 111 11.65 -6.05 -5.24
C GLN A 111 12.11 -4.69 -4.73
N THR A 112 11.39 -3.63 -5.07
CA THR A 112 11.69 -2.28 -4.57
C THR A 112 11.48 -2.21 -3.06
N LEU A 113 10.45 -2.87 -2.53
CA LEU A 113 10.24 -2.98 -1.08
C LEU A 113 11.42 -3.65 -0.37
N ARG A 114 11.94 -4.76 -0.91
CA ARG A 114 13.13 -5.44 -0.37
C ARG A 114 14.38 -4.57 -0.48
N TRP A 115 14.56 -3.90 -1.62
CA TRP A 115 15.66 -2.97 -1.83
C TRP A 115 15.62 -1.85 -0.79
N LEU A 116 14.52 -1.08 -0.70
CA LEU A 116 14.34 -0.01 0.28
C LEU A 116 14.52 -0.50 1.72
N ARG A 117 14.08 -1.72 2.03
CA ARG A 117 14.26 -2.31 3.36
C ARG A 117 15.74 -2.49 3.69
N ILE A 118 16.49 -3.19 2.83
CA ILE A 118 17.90 -3.52 3.06
C ILE A 118 18.78 -2.27 2.93
N THR A 119 18.43 -1.33 2.06
CA THR A 119 19.26 -0.16 1.77
C THR A 119 19.00 1.04 2.65
N VAL A 120 17.77 1.22 3.12
CA VAL A 120 17.35 2.40 3.89
C VAL A 120 16.83 1.99 5.26
N PHE A 121 15.74 1.23 5.31
CA PHE A 121 14.99 0.99 6.55
C PHE A 121 15.85 0.36 7.66
N ASP A 122 16.59 -0.70 7.33
CA ASP A 122 17.41 -1.43 8.29
C ASP A 122 18.72 -0.69 8.63
N ARG A 123 19.01 0.44 7.96
CA ARG A 123 20.25 1.22 8.10
C ARG A 123 20.08 2.56 8.82
N VAL A 124 18.86 2.89 9.26
CA VAL A 124 18.56 4.12 10.00
C VAL A 124 17.98 3.80 11.38
N PRO A 125 18.01 4.74 12.35
CA PRO A 125 17.38 4.53 13.65
C PRO A 125 15.91 4.12 13.53
N ARG A 126 15.47 3.18 14.39
CA ARG A 126 14.12 2.58 14.33
C ARG A 126 12.97 3.60 14.32
N GLY A 127 13.15 4.76 14.93
CA GLY A 127 12.13 5.82 14.99
C GLY A 127 11.88 6.54 13.66
N ILE A 128 12.85 6.55 12.73
CA ILE A 128 12.76 7.32 11.48
C ILE A 128 12.71 6.42 10.22
N GLY A 129 12.78 5.10 10.37
CA GLY A 129 12.86 4.14 9.26
C GLY A 129 11.78 4.33 8.20
N VAL A 130 10.52 4.46 8.62
CA VAL A 130 9.39 4.63 7.68
C VAL A 130 9.50 5.96 6.93
N PHE A 131 9.81 7.04 7.65
CA PHE A 131 9.98 8.37 7.04
C PHE A 131 11.13 8.37 6.02
N ALA A 132 12.29 7.81 6.39
CA ALA A 132 13.44 7.71 5.51
C ALA A 132 13.12 6.91 4.24
N VAL A 133 12.38 5.80 4.36
CA VAL A 133 11.92 5.02 3.20
C VAL A 133 11.01 5.83 2.28
N PHE A 134 10.02 6.54 2.81
CA PHE A 134 9.15 7.39 2.00
C PHE A 134 9.92 8.54 1.32
N PHE A 135 10.87 9.15 2.03
CA PHE A 135 11.71 10.21 1.51
C PHE A 135 12.62 9.71 0.35
N VAL A 136 13.32 8.60 0.54
CA VAL A 136 14.13 8.00 -0.54
C VAL A 136 13.24 7.54 -1.69
N SER A 137 12.06 7.00 -1.39
CA SER A 137 11.11 6.57 -2.42
C SER A 137 10.65 7.72 -3.30
N VAL A 138 10.31 8.90 -2.74
CA VAL A 138 9.92 10.04 -3.59
C VAL A 138 11.06 10.52 -4.47
N LEU A 139 12.28 10.62 -3.94
CA LEU A 139 13.46 11.02 -4.71
C LEU A 139 13.80 10.02 -5.82
N TRP A 140 13.67 8.71 -5.54
CA TRP A 140 13.89 7.65 -6.54
C TRP A 140 12.89 7.72 -7.71
N HIS A 141 11.66 8.18 -7.46
CA HIS A 141 10.68 8.39 -8.53
C HIS A 141 10.97 9.65 -9.35
N GLY A 142 11.50 10.70 -8.71
CA GLY A 142 12.00 11.90 -9.38
C GLY A 142 11.48 13.22 -8.80
N PHE A 143 11.65 14.30 -9.55
CA PHE A 143 11.39 15.67 -9.07
C PHE A 143 10.03 16.25 -9.51
N TYR A 144 9.19 15.46 -10.15
CA TYR A 144 7.84 15.90 -10.50
C TYR A 144 6.99 16.14 -9.24
N PRO A 145 6.35 17.32 -9.10
CA PRO A 145 5.58 17.66 -7.90
C PRO A 145 4.48 16.67 -7.51
N GLY A 146 3.87 16.01 -8.50
CA GLY A 146 2.84 14.99 -8.28
C GLY A 146 3.31 13.80 -7.46
N TYR A 147 4.61 13.44 -7.51
CA TYR A 147 5.17 12.40 -6.65
C TYR A 147 5.16 12.79 -5.18
N TYR A 148 5.53 14.03 -4.86
CA TYR A 148 5.54 14.53 -3.49
C TYR A 148 4.12 14.56 -2.91
N LEU A 149 3.15 15.05 -3.70
CA LEU A 149 1.73 14.99 -3.35
C LEU A 149 1.27 13.56 -3.06
N PHE A 150 1.61 12.61 -3.93
CA PHE A 150 1.28 11.20 -3.73
C PHE A 150 1.88 10.62 -2.45
N PHE A 151 3.20 10.76 -2.25
CA PHE A 151 3.91 10.11 -1.16
C PHE A 151 3.54 10.71 0.21
N ILE A 152 3.32 12.02 0.30
CA ILE A 152 2.86 12.67 1.54
C ILE A 152 1.48 12.13 1.92
N SER A 153 0.52 12.11 0.98
CA SER A 153 -0.82 11.61 1.25
C SER A 153 -0.83 10.10 1.54
N MET A 154 -0.01 9.29 0.85
CA MET A 154 0.15 7.86 1.16
C MET A 154 0.75 7.61 2.54
N ALA A 155 1.76 8.39 2.95
CA ALA A 155 2.35 8.30 4.28
C ALA A 155 1.32 8.67 5.36
N TRP A 156 0.52 9.71 5.11
CA TRP A 156 -0.57 10.12 6.00
C TRP A 156 -1.62 9.02 6.14
N TYR A 157 -2.13 8.49 5.01
CA TYR A 157 -3.15 7.43 5.02
C TYR A 157 -2.64 6.14 5.67
N SER A 158 -1.38 5.78 5.43
CA SER A 158 -0.74 4.63 6.07
C SER A 158 -0.69 4.78 7.59
N SER A 159 -0.26 5.95 8.07
CA SER A 159 -0.14 6.25 9.50
C SER A 159 -1.51 6.18 10.21
N ILE A 160 -2.52 6.87 9.65
CA ILE A 160 -3.88 6.84 10.20
C ILE A 160 -4.49 5.43 10.09
N GLY A 161 -4.28 4.73 8.98
CA GLY A 161 -4.78 3.39 8.77
C GLY A 161 -4.19 2.34 9.73
N ILE A 162 -2.93 2.49 10.14
CA ILE A 162 -2.29 1.64 11.17
C ILE A 162 -2.95 1.90 12.53
N THR A 163 -3.08 3.16 12.92
CA THR A 163 -3.70 3.54 14.20
C THR A 163 -5.16 3.10 14.28
N PHE A 164 -5.92 3.30 13.21
CA PHE A 164 -7.32 2.85 13.11
C PHE A 164 -7.45 1.34 13.29
N ARG A 165 -6.56 0.56 12.65
CA ARG A 165 -6.61 -0.91 12.76
C ARG A 165 -6.20 -1.45 14.12
N ARG A 166 -5.33 -0.73 14.82
CA ARG A 166 -4.92 -1.10 16.17
C ARG A 166 -6.04 -0.85 17.18
N HIS A 167 -6.76 0.25 17.06
CA HIS A 167 -7.67 0.70 18.12
C HIS A 167 -9.16 0.57 17.80
N VAL A 168 -9.57 0.81 16.56
CA VAL A 168 -10.99 0.87 16.16
C VAL A 168 -11.46 -0.44 15.55
N ARG A 169 -10.67 -1.02 14.63
CA ARG A 169 -11.04 -2.25 13.91
C ARG A 169 -11.44 -3.40 14.83
N PRO A 170 -10.72 -3.73 15.93
CA PRO A 170 -11.09 -4.86 16.79
C PRO A 170 -12.50 -4.68 17.38
N ARG A 171 -12.84 -3.47 17.83
CA ARG A 171 -14.14 -3.12 18.40
C ARG A 171 -15.28 -3.24 17.37
N ILE A 172 -15.03 -2.81 16.14
CA ILE A 172 -16.00 -2.98 15.03
C ILE A 172 -16.25 -4.47 14.78
N LEU A 173 -15.19 -5.27 14.73
CA LEU A 173 -15.30 -6.71 14.46
C LEU A 173 -16.01 -7.46 15.58
N GLU A 174 -15.82 -7.07 16.85
CA GLU A 174 -16.56 -7.65 17.99
C GLU A 174 -18.08 -7.47 17.86
N TRP A 175 -18.53 -6.38 17.25
CA TRP A 175 -19.96 -6.08 17.09
C TRP A 175 -20.59 -6.74 15.86
N LEU A 176 -19.80 -7.12 14.85
CA LEU A 176 -20.32 -7.68 13.60
C LEU A 176 -20.65 -9.19 13.73
N PRO A 177 -21.85 -9.63 13.32
CA PRO A 177 -22.30 -11.00 13.51
C PRO A 177 -21.57 -12.02 12.63
N ASP A 178 -20.96 -11.58 11.52
CA ASP A 178 -20.23 -12.45 10.59
C ASP A 178 -18.73 -12.55 10.87
N THR A 179 -18.27 -11.99 12.01
CA THR A 179 -16.87 -12.00 12.39
C THR A 179 -16.39 -13.40 12.76
N LYS A 180 -15.30 -13.83 12.10
CA LYS A 180 -14.56 -15.04 12.41
C LYS A 180 -13.20 -14.68 12.97
N TRP A 181 -12.84 -15.26 14.11
CA TRP A 181 -11.54 -15.06 14.75
C TRP A 181 -10.62 -16.24 14.44
N VAL A 182 -9.39 -15.94 14.01
CA VAL A 182 -8.36 -16.94 13.68
C VAL A 182 -7.07 -16.56 14.38
N TRP A 183 -6.34 -17.56 14.87
CA TRP A 183 -4.99 -17.38 15.38
C TRP A 183 -3.98 -17.53 14.24
N THR A 184 -3.14 -16.52 14.08
CA THR A 184 -2.07 -16.53 13.09
C THR A 184 -0.87 -17.36 13.57
N LYS A 185 0.02 -17.74 12.65
CA LYS A 185 1.30 -18.40 12.98
C LYS A 185 2.18 -17.58 13.93
N ALA A 186 1.98 -16.26 13.99
CA ALA A 186 2.67 -15.35 14.92
C ALA A 186 1.99 -15.28 16.31
N ASN A 187 1.08 -16.20 16.61
CA ASN A 187 0.26 -16.23 17.82
C ASN A 187 -0.54 -14.94 18.05
N GLN A 188 -0.92 -14.26 16.96
CA GLN A 188 -1.77 -13.07 17.02
C GLN A 188 -3.20 -13.43 16.63
N ARG A 189 -4.18 -12.95 17.41
CA ARG A 189 -5.60 -13.13 17.14
C ARG A 189 -6.06 -12.10 16.10
N GLU A 190 -6.49 -12.58 14.93
CA GLU A 190 -7.00 -11.75 13.85
C GLU A 190 -8.48 -12.06 13.59
N GLY A 191 -9.32 -11.02 13.54
CA GLY A 191 -10.72 -11.12 13.15
C GLY A 191 -10.91 -10.81 11.67
N THR A 192 -11.88 -11.46 11.03
CA THR A 192 -12.28 -11.19 9.65
C THR A 192 -13.81 -11.19 9.54
N SER A 193 -14.39 -10.17 8.92
CA SER A 193 -15.82 -10.09 8.58
C SER A 193 -15.92 -9.81 7.09
N ARG A 194 -16.85 -10.48 6.39
CA ARG A 194 -17.07 -10.31 4.96
C ARG A 194 -17.55 -8.91 4.64
N ILE A 195 -18.50 -8.41 5.42
CA ILE A 195 -19.08 -7.08 5.24
C ILE A 195 -18.02 -6.01 5.48
N TYR A 196 -17.31 -6.10 6.62
CA TYR A 196 -16.23 -5.16 6.93
C TYR A 196 -15.13 -5.17 5.87
N ASP A 197 -14.68 -6.36 5.45
CA ASP A 197 -13.60 -6.48 4.47
C ASP A 197 -14.03 -5.96 3.09
N ALA A 198 -15.30 -6.13 2.68
CA ALA A 198 -15.81 -5.59 1.43
C ALA A 198 -15.84 -4.05 1.43
N ILE A 199 -16.40 -3.45 2.48
CA ILE A 199 -16.44 -1.99 2.64
C ILE A 199 -15.01 -1.43 2.70
N THR A 200 -14.15 -2.05 3.51
CA THR A 200 -12.78 -1.59 3.68
C THR A 200 -11.99 -1.69 2.37
N ARG A 201 -12.23 -2.70 1.53
CA ARG A 201 -11.64 -2.78 0.18
C ARG A 201 -12.06 -1.62 -0.69
N ILE A 202 -13.35 -1.31 -0.75
CA ILE A 202 -13.87 -0.19 -1.55
C ILE A 202 -13.24 1.14 -1.11
N VAL A 203 -13.25 1.42 0.20
CA VAL A 203 -12.69 2.66 0.76
C VAL A 203 -11.17 2.72 0.53
N THR A 204 -10.45 1.64 0.81
CA THR A 204 -8.99 1.59 0.62
C THR A 204 -8.63 1.79 -0.85
N TYR A 205 -9.33 1.12 -1.76
CA TYR A 205 -9.06 1.20 -3.19
C TYR A 205 -9.39 2.60 -3.73
N PHE A 206 -10.47 3.23 -3.26
CA PHE A 206 -10.77 4.63 -3.54
C PHE A 206 -9.63 5.54 -3.08
N LEU A 207 -9.20 5.45 -1.82
CA LEU A 207 -8.15 6.31 -1.27
C LEU A 207 -6.84 6.19 -2.04
N ILE A 208 -6.41 4.97 -2.36
CA ILE A 208 -5.15 4.73 -3.07
C ILE A 208 -5.23 5.24 -4.49
N ASN A 209 -6.31 4.94 -5.23
CA ASN A 209 -6.46 5.42 -6.61
C ASN A 209 -6.60 6.94 -6.68
N TYR A 210 -7.36 7.52 -5.75
CA TYR A 210 -7.54 8.98 -5.61
C TYR A 210 -6.18 9.66 -5.44
N THR A 211 -5.36 9.19 -4.51
CA THR A 211 -4.04 9.76 -4.27
C THR A 211 -3.08 9.46 -5.43
N ALA A 212 -3.17 8.29 -6.06
CA ALA A 212 -2.38 7.91 -7.23
C ALA A 212 -2.63 8.79 -8.47
N LEU A 213 -3.73 9.56 -8.52
CA LEU A 213 -3.91 10.54 -9.60
C LEU A 213 -2.74 11.51 -9.68
N ALA A 214 -2.25 12.01 -8.53
CA ALA A 214 -1.11 12.93 -8.52
C ALA A 214 0.17 12.27 -9.05
N PHE A 215 0.37 10.99 -8.73
CA PHE A 215 1.50 10.20 -9.20
C PHE A 215 1.49 10.02 -10.72
N VAL A 216 0.30 9.84 -11.32
CA VAL A 216 0.16 9.62 -12.76
C VAL A 216 0.13 10.95 -13.54
N ILE A 217 -0.43 12.01 -12.95
CA ILE A 217 -0.54 13.34 -13.58
C ILE A 217 0.79 14.10 -13.54
N LEU A 218 1.65 13.87 -12.54
CA LEU A 218 2.98 14.47 -12.35
C LEU A 218 3.00 15.98 -12.05
N SER A 219 2.08 16.76 -12.63
CA SER A 219 1.93 18.22 -12.45
C SER A 219 1.24 18.56 -11.12
N PHE A 220 1.72 19.58 -10.41
CA PHE A 220 1.11 20.05 -9.16
C PHE A 220 -0.32 20.56 -9.41
N ASN A 221 -0.47 21.53 -10.31
CA ASN A 221 -1.74 22.21 -10.55
C ASN A 221 -2.83 21.24 -11.03
N ASP A 222 -2.49 20.39 -11.99
CA ASP A 222 -3.43 19.41 -12.54
C ASP A 222 -3.83 18.34 -11.51
N SER A 223 -2.92 17.98 -10.60
CA SER A 223 -3.23 17.09 -9.49
C SER A 223 -4.24 17.71 -8.52
N ILE A 224 -4.07 19.00 -8.19
CA ILE A 224 -5.03 19.73 -7.37
C ILE A 224 -6.39 19.84 -8.06
N ILE A 225 -6.41 20.14 -9.37
CA ILE A 225 -7.65 20.17 -10.16
C ILE A 225 -8.32 18.80 -10.13
N ALA A 226 -7.59 17.72 -10.41
CA ALA A 226 -8.12 16.36 -10.40
C ALA A 226 -8.70 15.99 -9.03
N TRP A 227 -8.01 16.31 -7.94
CA TRP A 227 -8.50 16.11 -6.57
C TRP A 227 -9.71 16.97 -6.22
N SER A 228 -9.79 18.20 -6.74
CA SER A 228 -10.95 19.07 -6.57
C SER A 228 -12.21 18.48 -7.24
N ARG A 229 -12.06 17.68 -8.31
CA ARG A 229 -13.20 17.02 -8.96
C ARG A 229 -13.93 16.02 -8.06
N PHE A 230 -13.25 15.54 -7.03
CA PHE A 230 -13.78 14.68 -5.97
C PHE A 230 -14.07 15.43 -4.67
N ASN A 231 -14.11 16.77 -4.69
CA ASN A 231 -14.27 17.62 -3.51
C ASN A 231 -13.27 17.29 -2.38
N TYR A 232 -12.06 16.89 -2.75
CA TYR A 232 -11.02 16.46 -1.81
C TYR A 232 -11.41 15.28 -0.89
N ALA A 233 -12.39 14.46 -1.29
CA ALA A 233 -12.98 13.42 -0.44
C ALA A 233 -11.96 12.47 0.20
N GLY A 234 -10.90 12.07 -0.49
CA GLY A 234 -9.88 11.18 0.09
C GLY A 234 -9.14 11.83 1.28
N HIS A 235 -8.73 13.09 1.14
CA HIS A 235 -8.09 13.84 2.21
C HIS A 235 -9.07 14.12 3.35
N MET A 236 -10.33 14.45 3.04
CA MET A 236 -11.36 14.70 4.05
C MET A 236 -11.68 13.45 4.87
N ILE A 237 -11.77 12.27 4.24
CA ILE A 237 -11.96 10.98 4.96
C ILE A 237 -10.79 10.75 5.93
N CYS A 238 -9.56 10.97 5.49
CA CYS A 238 -8.38 10.80 6.35
C CYS A 238 -8.39 11.80 7.51
N LEU A 239 -8.66 13.08 7.23
CA LEU A 239 -8.72 14.15 8.23
C LEU A 239 -9.77 13.87 9.30
N VAL A 240 -11.01 13.56 8.89
CA VAL A 240 -12.09 13.23 9.82
C VAL A 240 -11.70 12.02 10.66
N THR A 241 -11.14 10.98 10.05
CA THR A 241 -10.68 9.78 10.78
C THR A 241 -9.59 10.13 11.80
N GLN A 242 -8.62 10.96 11.43
CA GLN A 242 -7.57 11.42 12.34
C GLN A 242 -8.15 12.18 13.53
N LEU A 243 -9.04 13.15 13.29
CA LEU A 243 -9.67 13.94 14.35
C LEU A 243 -10.49 13.04 15.28
N SER A 244 -11.27 12.10 14.74
CA SER A 244 -12.01 11.13 15.54
C SER A 244 -11.09 10.25 16.39
N LEU A 245 -9.96 9.78 15.84
CA LEU A 245 -8.98 9.00 16.59
C LEU A 245 -8.36 9.82 17.72
N MET A 246 -8.02 11.09 17.48
CA MET A 246 -7.46 11.99 18.50
C MET A 246 -8.45 12.25 19.65
N LEU A 247 -9.75 12.36 19.34
CA LEU A 247 -10.78 12.57 20.36
C LEU A 247 -11.07 11.31 21.19
N VAL A 248 -11.09 10.13 20.56
CA VAL A 248 -11.46 8.87 21.22
C VAL A 248 -10.26 8.19 21.89
N PHE A 249 -9.07 8.37 21.34
CA PHE A 249 -7.81 7.78 21.82
C PHE A 249 -6.73 8.86 21.96
N PRO A 250 -6.90 9.83 22.88
CA PRO A 250 -5.86 10.83 23.12
C PRO A 250 -4.56 10.12 23.53
N ASP A 251 -3.47 10.49 22.88
CA ASP A 251 -2.14 9.92 23.11
C ASP A 251 -1.76 10.11 24.59
N LYS A 252 -1.64 9.00 25.34
CA LYS A 252 -1.17 9.04 26.74
C LYS A 252 0.36 9.19 26.84
N SER A 253 1.03 9.58 25.76
CA SER A 253 2.49 9.48 25.61
C SER A 253 3.31 10.59 26.31
N ASN A 254 2.68 11.48 27.09
CA ASN A 254 3.40 12.51 27.86
C ASN A 254 3.37 12.34 29.40
N TYR A 255 2.95 11.19 29.95
CA TYR A 255 2.93 10.96 31.41
C TYR A 255 3.91 9.90 31.94
N GLN A 256 4.84 9.37 31.12
CA GLN A 256 5.89 8.45 31.58
C GLN A 256 7.31 8.97 31.30
N THR A 257 7.54 10.26 31.51
CA THR A 257 8.90 10.73 31.79
C THR A 257 9.12 10.69 33.30
N LYS A 258 10.09 9.88 33.72
CA LYS A 258 10.61 9.64 35.09
C LYS A 258 9.89 8.56 35.91
N GLN A 259 10.36 7.32 35.76
CA GLN A 259 10.75 6.55 36.95
C GLN A 259 12.20 6.07 36.81
N PRO A 260 12.97 6.00 37.92
CA PRO A 260 14.42 5.90 37.89
C PRO A 260 14.86 4.49 37.49
N GLN A 261 16.00 4.42 36.79
CA GLN A 261 16.73 3.17 36.59
C GLN A 261 17.08 2.56 37.95
N LEU A 262 16.45 1.43 38.28
CA LEU A 262 16.91 0.57 39.36
C LEU A 262 18.01 -0.34 38.81
N ASN A 263 19.24 -0.01 39.19
CA ASN A 263 20.41 -0.87 39.09
C ASN A 263 20.19 -2.19 39.86
N ALA A 264 20.52 -3.34 39.26
CA ALA A 264 21.18 -4.48 39.93
C ALA A 264 21.70 -5.48 38.86
N PRO A 265 22.61 -6.42 39.19
CA PRO A 265 23.96 -6.43 38.67
C PRO A 265 24.24 -7.59 37.71
N GLY A 266 25.40 -7.52 37.05
CA GLY A 266 25.77 -8.34 35.91
C GLY A 266 25.83 -9.85 36.11
N LYS A 267 25.89 -10.55 34.97
CA LYS A 267 26.72 -11.73 34.77
C LYS A 267 27.07 -11.84 33.28
N ILE A 268 28.33 -11.54 33.01
CA ILE A 268 29.04 -11.93 31.80
C ILE A 268 29.05 -13.46 31.76
N LYS A 269 28.59 -14.05 30.66
CA LYS A 269 29.17 -15.30 30.16
C LYS A 269 29.30 -15.23 28.64
N LYS A 270 30.54 -14.98 28.22
CA LYS A 270 31.08 -15.44 26.94
C LYS A 270 31.08 -16.96 26.97
N THR A 271 30.63 -17.61 25.89
CA THR A 271 31.28 -18.81 25.35
C THR A 271 30.74 -19.08 23.94
N LEU A 272 31.68 -19.03 23.00
CA LEU A 272 31.81 -19.67 21.67
C LEU A 272 30.57 -19.76 20.78
#